data_AF-A0A7X3ZM00-F1
#
_entry.id   AF-A0A7X3ZM00-F1
#
_cell.length_a   1.000
_cell.length_b   1.000
_cell.length_c   1.000
_cell.angle_alpha   90.00
_cell.angle_beta   90.00
_cell.angle_gamma   90.00
#
_symmetry.space_group_name_H-M   'P 1'
#
loop_
_entity.id
_entity.type
_entity.pdbx_description
1 polymer ?
#
loop_
_entity_poly.entity_id
_entity_poly.type
_entity_poly.pdbx_seq_one_letter_code
_entity_poly.pdbx_strand_id
1 'polypeptide(L)'
;DKHPVTHVSWYAAMAYAQWIGKRLPTEAEWEKAARGGIYAQNYPWGHDLDASKINCELKVHETASVGQWPPNNYGLHDMVGLVWEWCLDAYAVNYYDSSPFRNPIAGIEIDVDLMLLLLNFRDITTDRVLRGGSLFTSSEPIHTAARWGGTPGLTSLRTSVYSSRYGANIGFRCVWDNKLK
;
A
#
# COMPACT_ATOMS: atom_id res chain seq x y z
N ASP A 1 -9.33 -1.84 -20.51
CA ASP A 1 -8.38 -2.42 -19.55
C ASP A 1 -8.79 -2.01 -18.13
N LYS A 2 -8.75 -2.93 -17.16
CA LYS A 2 -9.18 -2.74 -15.76
C LYS A 2 -8.16 -3.29 -14.74
N HIS A 3 -6.94 -3.61 -15.20
CA HIS A 3 -5.89 -4.13 -14.34
C HIS A 3 -5.27 -2.99 -13.52
N PRO A 4 -4.75 -3.27 -12.31
CA PRO A 4 -3.99 -2.27 -11.57
C PRO A 4 -2.74 -1.90 -12.37
N VAL A 5 -2.44 -0.60 -12.39
CA VAL A 5 -1.17 -0.14 -12.95
C VAL A 5 -0.01 -0.67 -12.08
N THR A 6 1.00 -1.23 -12.74
CA THR A 6 2.23 -1.73 -12.10
C THR A 6 3.44 -0.97 -12.61
N HIS A 7 4.64 -1.30 -12.09
CA HIS A 7 5.88 -0.60 -12.39
C HIS A 7 5.86 0.90 -12.03
N VAL A 8 5.13 1.26 -10.99
CA VAL A 8 4.98 2.66 -10.58
C VAL A 8 5.94 2.96 -9.43
N SER A 9 6.77 3.98 -9.61
CA SER A 9 7.62 4.51 -8.53
C SER A 9 6.80 5.36 -7.57
N TRP A 10 7.29 5.57 -6.35
CA TRP A 10 6.62 6.43 -5.38
C TRP A 10 6.45 7.86 -5.93
N TYR A 11 7.46 8.37 -6.65
CA TYR A 11 7.37 9.68 -7.31
C TYR A 11 6.24 9.75 -8.35
N ALA A 12 6.07 8.69 -9.17
CA ALA A 12 5.02 8.64 -10.18
C ALA A 12 3.63 8.53 -9.53
N ALA A 13 3.51 7.74 -8.46
CA ALA A 13 2.29 7.62 -7.68
C ALA A 13 1.89 8.96 -7.01
N MET A 14 2.86 9.67 -6.43
CA MET A 14 2.67 11.01 -5.85
C MET A 14 2.24 12.04 -6.91
N ALA A 15 2.95 12.08 -8.04
CA ALA A 15 2.62 13.00 -9.13
C ALA A 15 1.21 12.76 -9.69
N TYR A 16 0.82 11.49 -9.87
CA TYR A 16 -0.52 11.15 -10.31
C TYR A 16 -1.57 11.54 -9.27
N ALA A 17 -1.35 11.21 -8.00
CA ALA A 17 -2.29 11.54 -6.93
C ALA A 17 -2.53 13.06 -6.86
N GLN A 18 -1.46 13.87 -6.93
CA GLN A 18 -1.57 15.33 -6.97
C GLN A 18 -2.31 15.83 -8.20
N TRP A 19 -2.01 15.27 -9.39
CA TRP A 19 -2.66 15.65 -10.64
C TRP A 19 -4.20 15.47 -10.58
N ILE A 20 -4.68 14.44 -9.89
CA ILE A 20 -6.12 14.21 -9.70
C ILE A 20 -6.71 14.85 -8.43
N GLY A 21 -5.96 15.74 -7.76
CA GLY A 21 -6.41 16.41 -6.53
C GLY A 21 -6.56 15.50 -5.31
N LYS A 22 -5.77 14.42 -5.25
CA LYS A 22 -5.72 13.44 -4.16
C LYS A 22 -4.31 13.35 -3.57
N ARG A 23 -4.11 12.41 -2.65
CA ARG A 23 -2.80 12.02 -2.13
C ARG A 23 -2.69 10.50 -1.98
N LEU A 24 -1.49 10.01 -1.71
CA LEU A 24 -1.30 8.64 -1.22
C LEU A 24 -1.85 8.50 0.21
N PRO A 25 -2.33 7.31 0.60
CA PRO A 25 -2.70 7.03 1.98
C PRO A 25 -1.47 7.10 2.88
N THR A 26 -1.68 7.47 4.13
CA THR A 26 -0.72 7.16 5.19
C THR A 26 -0.73 5.66 5.48
N GLU A 27 0.34 5.11 6.05
CA GLU A 27 0.43 3.70 6.45
C GLU A 27 -0.72 3.33 7.41
N ALA A 28 -1.04 4.22 8.34
CA ALA A 28 -2.11 4.02 9.32
C ALA A 28 -3.52 4.06 8.69
N GLU A 29 -3.77 4.98 7.76
CA GLU A 29 -5.02 4.99 6.98
C GLU A 29 -5.18 3.73 6.16
N TRP A 30 -4.09 3.29 5.51
CA TRP A 30 -4.08 2.09 4.70
C TRP A 30 -4.44 0.86 5.54
N GLU A 31 -3.80 0.66 6.70
CA GLU A 31 -4.06 -0.51 7.54
C GLU A 31 -5.48 -0.48 8.14
N LYS A 32 -5.94 0.68 8.62
CA LYS A 32 -7.31 0.85 9.11
C LYS A 32 -8.34 0.53 8.04
N ALA A 33 -8.09 1.00 6.81
CA ALA A 33 -8.93 0.74 5.67
C ALA A 33 -8.91 -0.75 5.28
N ALA A 34 -7.74 -1.39 5.29
CA ALA A 34 -7.55 -2.80 4.96
C ALA A 34 -8.30 -3.73 5.92
N ARG A 35 -8.26 -3.42 7.22
CA ARG A 35 -8.96 -4.17 8.27
C ARG A 35 -10.49 -4.12 8.17
N GLY A 36 -11.07 -3.16 7.44
CA GLY A 36 -12.51 -3.09 7.21
C GLY A 36 -13.34 -3.08 8.50
N GLY A 37 -12.84 -2.41 9.55
CA GLY A 37 -13.53 -2.34 10.85
C GLY A 37 -13.47 -3.61 11.70
N ILE A 38 -12.72 -4.64 11.28
CA ILE A 38 -12.55 -5.86 12.08
C ILE A 38 -11.29 -5.75 12.94
N TYR A 39 -11.45 -5.95 14.24
CA TYR A 39 -10.35 -5.83 15.21
C TYR A 39 -9.42 -7.05 15.18
N ALA A 40 -8.11 -6.79 15.24
CA ALA A 40 -7.04 -7.79 15.41
C ALA A 40 -7.08 -8.98 14.44
N GLN A 41 -7.43 -8.74 13.16
CA GLN A 41 -7.41 -9.78 12.12
C GLN A 41 -6.20 -9.67 11.21
N ASN A 42 -5.75 -10.80 10.67
CA ASN A 42 -4.66 -10.82 9.70
C ASN A 42 -5.14 -10.38 8.32
N TYR A 43 -6.36 -10.74 7.93
CA TYR A 43 -6.90 -10.48 6.59
C TYR A 43 -8.14 -9.59 6.63
N PRO A 44 -8.50 -8.93 5.51
CA PRO A 44 -9.70 -8.11 5.41
C PRO A 44 -11.02 -8.88 5.68
N TRP A 45 -10.97 -10.21 5.62
CA TRP A 45 -12.11 -11.11 5.82
C TRP A 45 -12.02 -11.97 7.09
N GLY A 46 -10.96 -11.85 7.91
CA GLY A 46 -10.81 -12.64 9.14
C GLY A 46 -9.37 -13.06 9.44
N HIS A 47 -9.25 -14.06 10.32
CA HIS A 47 -7.97 -14.48 10.88
C HIS A 47 -7.17 -15.35 9.91
N ASP A 48 -7.84 -16.27 9.22
CA ASP A 48 -7.21 -17.30 8.41
C ASP A 48 -7.15 -16.92 6.93
N LEU A 49 -6.12 -17.40 6.26
CA LEU A 49 -5.93 -17.22 4.83
C LEU A 49 -7.05 -17.95 4.08
N ASP A 50 -7.81 -17.22 3.29
CA ASP A 50 -8.81 -17.78 2.38
C ASP A 50 -8.30 -17.64 0.95
N ALA A 51 -7.81 -18.75 0.40
CA ALA A 51 -7.28 -18.85 -0.95
C ALA A 51 -8.28 -18.41 -2.04
N SER A 52 -9.58 -18.42 -1.76
CA SER A 52 -10.63 -18.00 -2.70
C SER A 52 -10.87 -16.49 -2.71
N LYS A 53 -10.28 -15.74 -1.78
CA LYS A 53 -10.48 -14.29 -1.58
C LYS A 53 -9.26 -13.44 -1.95
N ILE A 54 -8.23 -14.04 -2.52
CA ILE A 54 -6.96 -13.38 -2.81
C ILE A 54 -6.29 -13.93 -4.08
N ASN A 55 -5.63 -13.03 -4.82
CA ASN A 55 -4.65 -13.41 -5.82
C ASN A 55 -3.22 -13.17 -5.30
N CYS A 56 -2.57 -14.26 -4.91
CA CYS A 56 -1.19 -14.33 -4.45
C CYS A 56 -0.51 -15.57 -5.03
N GLU A 57 0.81 -15.72 -4.83
CA GLU A 57 1.55 -16.93 -5.18
C GLU A 57 1.38 -17.43 -6.63
N LEU A 58 1.26 -16.51 -7.60
CA LEU A 58 1.07 -16.82 -9.03
C LEU A 58 -0.17 -17.66 -9.36
N LYS A 59 -1.19 -17.74 -8.50
CA LYS A 59 -2.37 -18.58 -8.76
C LYS A 59 -3.06 -18.32 -10.10
N VAL A 60 -3.06 -17.08 -10.57
CA VAL A 60 -3.67 -16.67 -11.84
C VAL A 60 -2.63 -16.33 -12.93
N HIS A 61 -1.33 -16.48 -12.63
CA HIS A 61 -0.18 -16.17 -13.50
C HIS A 61 -0.06 -14.72 -14.03
N GLU A 62 -1.09 -13.90 -13.90
CA GLU A 62 -1.13 -12.48 -14.27
C GLU A 62 -1.86 -11.63 -13.20
N THR A 63 -1.73 -10.31 -13.30
CA THR A 63 -2.64 -9.41 -12.57
C THR A 63 -4.06 -9.67 -13.05
N ALA A 64 -5.03 -9.61 -12.14
CA ALA A 64 -6.44 -9.64 -12.50
C ALA A 64 -7.00 -8.22 -12.55
N SER A 65 -8.17 -8.04 -13.14
CA SER A 65 -8.91 -6.79 -13.02
C SER A 65 -9.14 -6.45 -11.55
N VAL A 66 -9.09 -5.17 -11.19
CA VAL A 66 -9.39 -4.71 -9.83
C VAL A 66 -10.84 -5.08 -9.47
N GLY A 67 -11.06 -5.56 -8.25
CA GLY A 67 -12.38 -5.86 -7.71
C GLY A 67 -12.95 -7.23 -8.06
N GLN A 68 -12.13 -8.20 -8.49
CA GLN A 68 -12.59 -9.56 -8.75
C GLN A 68 -12.94 -10.34 -7.47
N TRP A 69 -12.28 -10.02 -6.35
CA TRP A 69 -12.53 -10.64 -5.05
C TRP A 69 -13.48 -9.81 -4.19
N PRO A 70 -14.19 -10.43 -3.22
CA PRO A 70 -15.13 -9.71 -2.36
C PRO A 70 -14.47 -8.52 -1.63
N PRO A 71 -15.20 -7.40 -1.45
CA PRO A 71 -14.69 -6.28 -0.67
C PRO A 71 -14.68 -6.61 0.82
N ASN A 72 -13.90 -5.85 1.59
CA ASN A 72 -14.04 -5.81 3.05
C ASN A 72 -15.28 -5.00 3.48
N ASN A 73 -15.54 -4.87 4.79
CA ASN A 73 -16.75 -4.17 5.27
C ASN A 73 -16.77 -2.65 4.97
N TYR A 74 -15.68 -2.06 4.49
CA TYR A 74 -15.64 -0.68 4.02
C TYR A 74 -15.83 -0.57 2.49
N GLY A 75 -16.11 -1.67 1.81
CA GLY A 75 -16.28 -1.70 0.36
C GLY A 75 -14.96 -1.68 -0.41
N LEU A 76 -13.82 -1.92 0.24
CA LEU A 76 -12.51 -1.90 -0.40
C LEU A 76 -12.11 -3.28 -0.87
N HIS A 77 -11.65 -3.35 -2.11
CA HIS A 77 -11.16 -4.57 -2.75
C HIS A 77 -9.63 -4.63 -2.76
N ASP A 78 -9.12 -5.85 -2.90
CA ASP A 78 -7.72 -6.14 -3.19
C ASP A 78 -6.73 -5.47 -2.23
N MET A 79 -7.13 -5.32 -0.96
CA MET A 79 -6.28 -4.72 0.08
C MET A 79 -5.07 -5.58 0.42
N VAL A 80 -5.13 -6.88 0.12
CA VAL A 80 -4.05 -7.82 0.38
C VAL A 80 -3.86 -8.66 -0.89
N GLY A 81 -2.63 -8.73 -1.39
CA GLY A 81 -2.27 -9.34 -2.68
C GLY A 81 -2.44 -8.43 -3.88
N LEU A 82 -2.47 -9.03 -5.07
CA LEU A 82 -2.50 -8.37 -6.37
C LEU A 82 -1.25 -7.50 -6.63
N VAL A 83 -1.11 -6.33 -6.00
CA VAL A 83 0.05 -5.43 -6.12
C VAL A 83 0.39 -4.84 -4.76
N TRP A 84 1.69 -4.62 -4.52
CA TRP A 84 2.12 -3.77 -3.41
C TRP A 84 1.65 -2.34 -3.65
N GLU A 85 1.29 -1.64 -2.58
CA GLU A 85 0.78 -0.28 -2.67
C GLU A 85 1.64 0.72 -1.89
N TRP A 86 2.10 1.76 -2.58
CA TRP A 86 2.82 2.88 -1.97
C TRP A 86 1.96 3.65 -0.96
N CYS A 87 2.55 3.94 0.20
CA CYS A 87 2.03 4.89 1.18
C CYS A 87 2.90 6.16 1.22
N LEU A 88 2.37 7.20 1.87
CA LEU A 88 3.03 8.50 2.03
C LEU A 88 4.26 8.44 2.94
N ASP A 89 4.19 7.61 3.98
CA ASP A 89 5.11 7.49 5.09
C ASP A 89 6.56 7.16 4.69
N ALA A 90 7.51 7.74 5.42
CA ALA A 90 8.88 7.22 5.46
C ALA A 90 8.88 5.82 6.10
N TYR A 91 9.64 4.89 5.52
CA TYR A 91 9.84 3.59 6.15
C TYR A 91 10.86 3.72 7.29
N ALA A 92 10.40 3.57 8.52
CA ALA A 92 11.24 3.50 9.71
C ALA A 92 10.86 2.29 10.56
N VAL A 93 11.84 1.43 10.86
CA VAL A 93 11.64 0.11 11.50
C VAL A 93 11.01 0.25 12.88
N ASN A 94 11.46 1.23 13.66
CA ASN A 94 11.02 1.48 15.05
C ASN A 94 9.94 2.56 15.18
N TYR A 95 9.31 3.00 14.08
CA TYR A 95 8.34 4.10 14.14
C TYR A 95 7.16 3.81 15.08
N TYR A 96 6.74 2.55 15.19
CA TYR A 96 5.60 2.18 16.03
C TYR A 96 5.87 2.40 17.52
N ASP A 97 7.13 2.38 17.96
CA ASP A 97 7.51 2.58 19.37
C ASP A 97 7.32 4.03 19.82
N SER A 98 7.37 4.99 18.88
CA SER A 98 7.27 6.43 19.12
C SER A 98 6.10 7.10 18.39
N SER A 99 5.23 6.32 17.76
CA SER A 99 4.13 6.81 16.92
C SER A 99 3.12 7.62 17.74
N PRO A 100 2.72 8.82 17.27
CA PRO A 100 1.69 9.59 17.94
C PRO A 100 0.31 8.91 17.82
N PHE A 101 -0.54 9.12 18.82
CA PHE A 101 -1.87 8.48 18.85
C PHE A 101 -2.82 8.96 17.73
N ARG A 102 -2.69 10.23 17.31
CA ARG A 102 -3.59 10.84 16.30
C ARG A 102 -2.83 11.07 15.01
N ASN A 103 -3.43 10.63 13.90
CA ASN A 103 -2.92 10.79 12.54
C ASN A 103 -1.41 10.55 12.41
N PRO A 104 -0.90 9.37 12.79
CA PRO A 104 0.52 9.09 12.69
C PRO A 104 0.96 9.04 11.23
N ILE A 105 2.02 9.80 10.91
CA ILE A 105 2.70 9.76 9.62
C ILE A 105 4.20 9.74 9.85
N ALA A 106 4.87 8.65 9.49
CA ALA A 106 6.31 8.54 9.70
C ALA A 106 7.08 9.53 8.81
N GLY A 107 8.03 10.25 9.41
CA GLY A 107 8.84 11.27 8.73
C GLY A 107 8.14 12.62 8.55
N ILE A 108 7.03 12.86 9.24
CA ILE A 108 6.30 14.13 9.28
C ILE A 108 5.99 14.42 10.75
N GLU A 109 6.49 15.52 11.30
CA GLU A 109 6.24 15.88 12.71
C GLU A 109 5.06 16.83 12.87
N ILE A 110 4.85 17.72 11.89
CA ILE A 110 3.79 18.72 11.89
C ILE A 110 3.16 18.90 10.49
N ASP A 111 1.97 19.52 10.41
CA ASP A 111 1.24 19.73 9.14
C ASP A 111 2.06 20.49 8.07
N VAL A 112 2.94 21.40 8.49
CA VAL A 112 3.84 22.13 7.58
C VAL A 112 4.78 21.16 6.85
N ASP A 113 5.24 20.10 7.51
CA ASP A 113 6.10 19.09 6.90
C ASP A 113 5.36 18.28 5.85
N LEU A 114 4.06 18.02 6.05
CA LEU A 114 3.22 17.38 5.04
C LEU A 114 3.09 18.25 3.79
N MET A 115 2.85 19.56 3.97
CA MET A 115 2.81 20.49 2.84
C MET A 115 4.16 20.54 2.11
N LEU A 116 5.27 20.62 2.85
CA LEU A 116 6.61 20.62 2.27
C LEU A 116 6.94 19.31 1.55
N LEU A 117 6.53 18.17 2.10
CA LEU A 117 6.67 16.86 1.46
C LEU A 117 5.88 16.82 0.15
N LEU A 118 4.64 17.32 0.14
CA LEU A 118 3.84 17.38 -1.08
C LEU A 118 4.44 18.35 -2.11
N LEU A 119 5.09 19.44 -1.71
CA LEU A 119 5.71 20.37 -2.66
C LEU A 119 7.05 19.87 -3.21
N ASN A 120 7.83 19.16 -2.40
CA ASN A 120 9.23 18.80 -2.69
C ASN A 120 9.44 17.28 -2.76
N PHE A 121 8.39 16.49 -3.02
CA PHE A 121 8.46 15.03 -2.99
C PHE A 121 9.53 14.45 -3.92
N ARG A 122 9.96 15.18 -4.96
CA ARG A 122 11.00 14.75 -5.91
C ARG A 122 12.41 14.72 -5.31
N ASP A 123 12.64 15.45 -4.23
CA ASP A 123 13.96 15.54 -3.56
C ASP A 123 14.12 14.53 -2.44
N ILE A 124 13.04 13.80 -2.11
CA ILE A 124 13.04 12.78 -1.08
C ILE A 124 13.86 11.57 -1.51
N THR A 125 14.82 11.16 -0.69
CA THR A 125 15.62 9.95 -0.93
C THR A 125 15.38 8.82 0.07
N THR A 126 14.70 9.09 1.19
CA THR A 126 14.39 8.10 2.21
C THR A 126 13.40 7.06 1.71
N ASP A 127 13.57 5.81 2.15
CA ASP A 127 12.65 4.73 1.83
C ASP A 127 11.21 5.06 2.21
N ARG A 128 10.27 4.51 1.44
CA ARG A 128 8.83 4.71 1.60
C ARG A 128 8.13 3.40 1.88
N VAL A 129 7.01 3.50 2.59
CA VAL A 129 6.24 2.34 3.02
C VAL A 129 5.49 1.71 1.83
N LEU A 130 5.53 0.38 1.77
CA LEU A 130 4.75 -0.48 0.89
C LEU A 130 3.90 -1.43 1.73
N ARG A 131 2.63 -1.62 1.33
CA ARG A 131 1.65 -2.44 2.05
C ARG A 131 0.96 -3.44 1.12
N GLY A 132 0.33 -4.46 1.71
CA GLY A 132 -0.62 -5.36 1.05
C GLY A 132 -0.03 -6.63 0.42
N GLY A 133 1.23 -6.63 0.02
CA GLY A 133 1.79 -7.76 -0.74
C GLY A 133 1.36 -7.74 -2.20
N SER A 134 1.82 -8.71 -3.00
CA SER A 134 1.47 -8.80 -4.41
C SER A 134 1.21 -10.23 -4.87
N LEU A 135 0.87 -10.40 -6.15
CA LEU A 135 0.72 -11.73 -6.76
C LEU A 135 1.99 -12.61 -6.68
N PHE A 136 3.16 -12.04 -6.39
CA PHE A 136 4.44 -12.77 -6.29
C PHE A 136 4.89 -12.98 -4.84
N THR A 137 4.12 -12.51 -3.87
CA THR A 137 4.42 -12.64 -2.45
C THR A 137 3.96 -14.02 -1.97
N SER A 138 4.84 -14.74 -1.26
CA SER A 138 4.46 -15.98 -0.57
C SER A 138 3.49 -15.70 0.57
N SER A 139 2.75 -16.72 1.02
CA SER A 139 1.67 -16.62 2.00
C SER A 139 2.07 -16.10 3.38
N GLU A 140 3.34 -16.09 3.78
CA GLU A 140 3.74 -15.63 5.12
C GLU A 140 3.71 -14.10 5.29
N PRO A 141 4.32 -13.28 4.42
CA PRO A 141 4.30 -11.81 4.56
C PRO A 141 3.04 -11.11 3.98
N ILE A 142 1.95 -11.83 3.69
CA ILE A 142 0.77 -11.25 3.03
C ILE A 142 -0.41 -11.08 4.00
N HIS A 143 -0.40 -9.99 4.77
CA HIS A 143 -1.48 -9.68 5.71
C HIS A 143 -1.65 -8.17 5.91
N THR A 144 -2.77 -7.75 6.48
CA THR A 144 -3.14 -6.34 6.68
C THR A 144 -2.12 -5.54 7.50
N ALA A 145 -1.36 -6.20 8.39
CA ALA A 145 -0.30 -5.59 9.20
C ALA A 145 1.11 -5.64 8.57
N ALA A 146 1.29 -6.33 7.44
CA ALA A 146 2.61 -6.50 6.83
C ALA A 146 3.07 -5.19 6.20
N ARG A 147 4.34 -4.84 6.46
CA ARG A 147 4.99 -3.65 5.93
C ARG A 147 6.31 -3.98 5.26
N TRP A 148 6.61 -3.24 4.20
CA TRP A 148 7.90 -3.26 3.53
C TRP A 148 8.37 -1.84 3.25
N GLY A 149 9.68 -1.67 3.08
CA GLY A 149 10.32 -0.41 2.71
C GLY A 149 11.00 -0.53 1.35
N GLY A 150 10.94 0.54 0.55
CA GLY A 150 11.70 0.61 -0.70
C GLY A 150 12.07 2.04 -1.05
N THR A 151 13.16 2.19 -1.79
CA THR A 151 13.59 3.51 -2.28
C THR A 151 12.48 4.12 -3.14
N PRO A 152 12.29 5.45 -3.14
CA PRO A 152 11.20 6.09 -3.88
C PRO A 152 11.18 5.80 -5.39
N GLY A 153 12.33 5.47 -5.99
CA GLY A 153 12.47 5.10 -7.40
C GLY A 153 12.17 3.64 -7.72
N LEU A 154 11.96 2.79 -6.71
CA LEU A 154 11.68 1.37 -6.89
C LEU A 154 10.34 1.16 -7.61
N THR A 155 10.28 0.20 -8.52
CA THR A 155 9.05 -0.14 -9.27
C THR A 155 8.67 -1.62 -9.17
N SER A 156 9.48 -2.40 -8.45
CA SER A 156 9.37 -3.84 -8.30
C SER A 156 9.98 -4.31 -6.99
N LEU A 157 9.31 -5.23 -6.29
CA LEU A 157 9.82 -5.86 -5.08
C LEU A 157 10.15 -7.33 -5.32
N ARG A 158 11.39 -7.72 -4.98
CA ARG A 158 11.85 -9.11 -5.10
C ARG A 158 11.57 -9.94 -3.85
N THR A 159 10.29 -10.26 -3.61
CA THR A 159 9.85 -10.97 -2.40
C THR A 159 9.82 -12.50 -2.55
N SER A 160 10.13 -13.05 -3.73
CA SER A 160 10.19 -14.50 -3.97
C SER A 160 11.03 -14.85 -5.20
N VAL A 161 11.34 -16.13 -5.42
CA VAL A 161 12.00 -16.61 -6.65
C VAL A 161 11.21 -16.32 -7.94
N TYR A 162 9.90 -16.06 -7.82
CA TYR A 162 9.03 -15.73 -8.94
C TYR A 162 9.10 -14.25 -9.32
N SER A 163 9.34 -13.36 -8.36
CA SER A 163 9.46 -11.92 -8.59
C SER A 163 10.56 -11.55 -9.60
N SER A 164 11.63 -12.35 -9.68
CA SER A 164 12.75 -12.12 -10.60
C SER A 164 12.40 -12.38 -12.07
N ARG A 165 11.36 -13.17 -12.35
CA ARG A 165 10.90 -13.48 -13.72
C ARG A 165 9.83 -12.53 -14.22
N TYR A 166 9.00 -12.00 -13.33
CA TYR A 166 7.80 -11.25 -13.71
C TYR A 166 7.80 -9.78 -13.29
N GLY A 167 8.73 -9.36 -12.43
CA GLY A 167 9.25 -7.99 -12.29
C GLY A 167 8.28 -6.84 -12.00
N ALA A 168 6.97 -7.01 -12.00
CA ALA A 168 5.98 -5.94 -12.10
C ALA A 168 4.93 -6.06 -11.01
N ASN A 169 5.18 -5.51 -9.81
CA ASN A 169 4.27 -5.77 -8.68
C ASN A 169 4.07 -4.61 -7.71
N ILE A 170 4.50 -3.40 -8.06
CA ILE A 170 4.23 -2.21 -7.27
C ILE A 170 3.28 -1.30 -8.03
N GLY A 171 2.17 -0.97 -7.39
CA GLY A 171 1.17 0.02 -7.78
C GLY A 171 0.88 0.95 -6.60
N PHE A 172 -0.32 1.51 -6.57
CA PHE A 172 -0.76 2.42 -5.51
C PHE A 172 -2.28 2.60 -5.52
N ARG A 173 -2.81 3.16 -4.42
CA ARG A 173 -4.16 3.73 -4.36
C ARG A 173 -4.11 5.16 -3.85
N CYS A 174 -5.16 5.91 -4.12
CA CYS A 174 -5.29 7.31 -3.68
C CYS A 174 -6.37 7.46 -2.61
N VAL A 175 -6.17 8.42 -1.73
CA VAL A 175 -7.16 8.88 -0.75
C VAL A 175 -7.37 10.39 -0.90
N TRP A 176 -8.43 10.88 -0.29
CA TRP A 176 -8.71 12.31 -0.18
C TRP A 176 -9.04 12.65 1.27
N ASP A 177 -8.68 13.86 1.66
CA ASP A 177 -9.12 14.40 2.94
C ASP A 177 -10.57 14.87 2.80
N ASN A 178 -11.43 14.46 3.72
CA ASN A 178 -12.74 15.06 3.83
C ASN A 178 -12.55 16.50 4.31
N LYS A 179 -12.61 17.45 3.38
CA LYS A 179 -12.97 18.83 3.73
C LYS A 179 -14.36 18.74 4.34
N LEU A 180 -14.45 19.00 5.64
CA LEU A 180 -15.67 18.93 6.46
C LEU A 180 -16.94 19.27 5.64
N LYS A 181 -17.94 18.40 5.71
CA LYS A 181 -19.34 18.80 5.49
C LYS A 181 -19.82 19.60 6.69
#